data_AF-A0AAW0NU17-F1
#
_entry.id   AF-A0AAW0NU17-F1
#
_cell.length_a   1.000
_cell.length_b   1.000
_cell.length_c   1.000
_cell.angle_alpha   90.00
_cell.angle_beta   90.00
_cell.angle_gamma   90.00
#
_symmetry.space_group_name_H-M   'P 1'
#
loop_
_entity.id
_entity.type
_entity.pdbx_description
1 polymer ?
#
loop_
_entity_poly.entity_id
_entity_poly.type
_entity_poly.pdbx_seq_one_letter_code
_entity_poly.pdbx_strand_id
1 'polypeptide(L)'
;MLIAVLTYMGYAILTIFGHLRNFLRAWKIEKCNITAEREEQKDFVPLYQEFENFYTWNVYTRVRDILNRPICSVPGATMDLLERTSHDYNWTFEYTGRIVRDVINLGSYNYLGFAENTGPCADAAAEITKKYGVGVASTRQEMGNLDRHEELEKLVARFLGVEAAMTFGMGFATNSMNIPALTGKLMRR
;
A
#
# COMPACT_ATOMS: atom_id res chain seq x y z
N MET A 1 10.01 7.39 -20.90
CA MET A 1 9.89 6.20 -21.77
C MET A 1 10.81 5.05 -21.35
N LEU A 2 12.10 5.27 -21.08
CA LEU A 2 13.03 4.21 -20.66
C LEU A 2 12.55 3.38 -19.46
N ILE A 3 12.04 4.05 -18.42
CA ILE A 3 11.54 3.38 -17.21
C ILE A 3 10.39 2.41 -17.56
N ALA A 4 9.41 2.86 -18.33
CA ALA A 4 8.29 2.01 -18.74
C ALA A 4 8.78 0.77 -19.52
N VAL A 5 9.71 0.95 -20.46
CA VAL A 5 10.30 -0.16 -21.23
C VAL A 5 11.02 -1.15 -20.32
N LEU A 6 11.83 -0.67 -19.38
CA LEU A 6 12.55 -1.52 -18.43
C LEU A 6 11.59 -2.27 -17.50
N THR A 7 10.51 -1.63 -17.05
CA THR A 7 9.47 -2.26 -16.22
C THR A 7 8.79 -3.40 -16.98
N TYR A 8 8.37 -3.16 -18.23
CA TYR A 8 7.76 -4.21 -19.05
C TYR A 8 8.73 -5.35 -19.37
N MET A 9 9.99 -5.03 -19.65
CA MET A 9 11.03 -6.03 -19.88
C MET A 9 11.28 -6.89 -18.63
N GLY A 10 11.36 -6.28 -17.45
CA GLY A 10 11.50 -7.00 -16.17
C GLY A 10 10.31 -7.92 -15.91
N TYR A 11 9.10 -7.45 -16.18
CA TYR A 11 7.89 -8.26 -16.07
C TYR A 11 7.91 -9.46 -17.04
N ALA A 12 8.26 -9.22 -18.30
CA ALA A 12 8.38 -10.28 -19.30
C ALA A 12 9.41 -11.35 -18.92
N ILE A 13 10.57 -10.94 -18.40
CA ILE A 13 11.61 -11.87 -17.92
C ILE A 13 11.07 -12.74 -16.78
N LEU A 14 10.39 -12.13 -15.80
CA LEU A 14 9.80 -12.86 -14.67
C LEU A 14 8.74 -13.86 -15.14
N THR A 15 7.88 -13.47 -16.09
CA THR A 15 6.86 -14.36 -16.65
C THR A 15 7.47 -15.51 -17.44
N ILE A 16 8.45 -15.26 -18.30
CA ILE A 16 9.15 -16.32 -19.04
C ILE A 16 9.82 -17.30 -18.08
N PHE A 17 10.51 -16.79 -17.06
CA PHE A 17 11.16 -17.63 -16.07
C PHE A 17 10.16 -18.44 -15.23
N GLY A 18 9.00 -17.87 -14.92
CA GLY A 18 7.90 -18.57 -14.26
C GLY A 18 7.38 -19.75 -15.10
N HIS A 19 7.18 -19.56 -16.40
CA HIS A 19 6.74 -20.65 -17.29
C HIS A 19 7.82 -21.73 -17.46
N LEU A 20 9.09 -21.33 -17.58
CA LEU A 20 10.21 -22.28 -17.63
C LEU A 20 10.26 -23.14 -16.37
N ARG A 21 10.06 -22.57 -15.17
CA ARG A 21 10.01 -23.35 -13.92
C ARG A 21 8.82 -24.30 -13.88
N ASN A 22 7.63 -23.86 -14.30
CA ASN A 22 6.49 -24.76 -14.41
C ASN A 22 6.80 -25.94 -15.34
N PHE A 23 7.48 -25.69 -16.45
CA PHE A 23 7.96 -26.75 -17.35
C PHE A 23 8.95 -27.69 -16.64
N LEU A 24 9.99 -27.17 -15.99
CA LEU A 24 10.97 -28.00 -15.26
C LEU A 24 10.34 -28.83 -14.14
N ARG A 25 9.28 -28.32 -13.48
CA ARG A 25 8.51 -29.05 -12.47
C ARG A 25 7.66 -30.16 -13.07
N ALA A 26 7.03 -29.92 -14.22
CA ALA A 26 6.30 -30.97 -14.94
C ALA A 26 7.20 -32.15 -15.29
N TRP A 27 8.49 -31.89 -15.55
CA TRP A 27 9.52 -32.89 -15.82
C TRP A 27 10.25 -33.40 -14.55
N LYS A 28 9.78 -33.02 -13.35
CA LYS A 28 10.36 -33.39 -12.03
C LYS A 28 11.85 -33.06 -11.85
N ILE A 29 12.37 -32.11 -12.63
CA ILE A 29 13.75 -31.63 -12.54
C ILE A 29 13.89 -30.69 -11.34
N GLU A 30 12.87 -29.85 -11.08
CA GLU A 30 12.81 -28.96 -9.92
C GLU A 30 11.97 -29.59 -8.80
N LYS A 31 12.51 -29.63 -7.57
CA LYS A 31 11.77 -30.09 -6.38
C LYS A 31 10.65 -29.10 -6.02
N CYS A 32 9.46 -29.62 -5.76
CA CYS A 32 8.24 -28.83 -5.54
C CYS A 32 7.82 -28.88 -4.06
N ASN A 33 7.75 -27.72 -3.41
CA ASN A 33 7.41 -27.64 -1.98
C ASN A 33 5.95 -27.27 -1.67
N ILE A 34 5.09 -27.03 -2.68
CA ILE A 34 3.61 -26.93 -2.65
C ILE A 34 3.23 -26.11 -3.89
N THR A 35 2.97 -26.77 -5.02
CA THR A 35 2.56 -26.06 -6.25
C THR A 35 1.68 -26.91 -7.15
N ALA A 36 0.90 -27.77 -6.51
CA ALA A 36 -0.18 -28.51 -7.12
C ALA A 36 -1.29 -28.52 -6.08
N GLU A 37 -2.53 -28.26 -6.50
CA GLU A 37 -3.68 -28.58 -5.67
C GLU A 37 -3.57 -30.07 -5.28
N ARG A 38 -3.83 -30.37 -4.00
CA ARG A 38 -3.85 -31.76 -3.56
C ARG A 38 -4.88 -32.51 -4.38
N GLU A 39 -4.64 -33.79 -4.66
CA GLU A 39 -5.61 -34.63 -5.40
C GLU A 39 -7.02 -34.54 -4.78
N GLU A 40 -7.09 -34.50 -3.44
CA GLU A 40 -8.31 -34.34 -2.65
C GLU A 40 -9.06 -33.01 -2.87
N GLN A 41 -8.38 -31.99 -3.42
CA GLN A 41 -8.92 -30.65 -3.63
C GLN A 41 -9.38 -30.40 -5.07
N LYS A 42 -9.05 -31.30 -6.01
CA LYS A 42 -9.39 -31.14 -7.43
C LYS A 42 -10.89 -31.20 -7.72
N ASP A 43 -11.66 -31.82 -6.82
CA ASP A 43 -13.12 -31.92 -6.91
C ASP A 43 -13.84 -30.64 -6.42
N PHE A 44 -13.11 -29.69 -5.82
CA PHE A 44 -13.67 -28.42 -5.36
C PHE A 44 -13.58 -27.33 -6.44
N VAL A 45 -14.42 -26.31 -6.32
CA VAL A 45 -14.31 -25.10 -7.15
C VAL A 45 -12.94 -24.46 -6.91
N PRO A 46 -12.16 -24.18 -7.96
CA PRO A 46 -10.85 -23.58 -7.81
C PRO A 46 -10.98 -22.21 -7.12
N LEU A 47 -10.22 -22.02 -6.04
CA LEU A 47 -10.24 -20.78 -5.24
C LEU A 47 -9.58 -19.61 -5.97
N TYR A 48 -8.69 -19.89 -6.93
CA TYR A 48 -7.89 -18.91 -7.64
C TYR A 48 -7.95 -19.16 -9.15
N GLN A 49 -7.85 -18.07 -9.92
CA GLN A 49 -7.68 -18.19 -11.36
C GLN A 49 -6.28 -18.72 -11.71
N GLU A 50 -6.14 -19.35 -12.88
CA GLU A 50 -4.85 -19.94 -13.32
C GLU A 50 -3.69 -18.93 -13.29
N PHE A 51 -3.96 -17.68 -13.66
CA PHE A 51 -2.96 -16.61 -13.63
C PHE A 51 -2.57 -16.19 -12.20
N GLU A 52 -3.53 -16.16 -11.28
CA GLU A 52 -3.25 -15.82 -9.87
C GLU A 52 -2.39 -16.89 -9.21
N ASN A 53 -2.68 -18.17 -9.50
CA ASN A 53 -1.85 -19.29 -9.09
C ASN A 53 -0.44 -19.17 -9.66
N PHE A 54 -0.31 -18.93 -10.96
CA PHE A 54 0.97 -18.70 -11.61
C PHE A 54 1.77 -17.57 -10.95
N TYR A 55 1.13 -16.41 -10.77
CA TYR A 55 1.74 -15.24 -10.18
C TYR A 55 2.18 -15.52 -8.75
N THR A 56 1.32 -16.12 -7.94
CA THR A 56 1.60 -16.42 -6.54
C THR A 56 2.83 -17.34 -6.43
N TRP A 57 2.82 -18.44 -7.16
CA TRP A 57 3.83 -19.48 -7.05
C TRP A 57 5.20 -19.12 -7.64
N ASN A 58 5.21 -18.36 -8.73
CA ASN A 58 6.43 -18.10 -9.47
C ASN A 58 6.99 -16.70 -9.24
N VAL A 59 6.13 -15.71 -9.02
CA VAL A 59 6.53 -14.30 -8.92
C VAL A 59 6.46 -13.84 -7.46
N TYR A 60 5.28 -13.88 -6.85
CA TYR A 60 5.07 -13.34 -5.51
C TYR A 60 5.92 -14.03 -4.45
N THR A 61 5.92 -15.38 -4.40
CA THR A 61 6.72 -16.13 -3.41
C THR A 61 8.21 -15.74 -3.47
N ARG A 62 8.75 -15.39 -4.64
CA ARG A 62 10.15 -14.96 -4.77
C ARG A 62 10.37 -13.54 -4.27
N VAL A 63 9.48 -12.62 -4.63
CA VAL A 63 9.63 -11.19 -4.31
C VAL A 63 9.20 -10.87 -2.87
N ARG A 64 8.36 -11.70 -2.24
CA ARG A 64 7.81 -11.45 -0.91
C ARG A 64 8.86 -11.28 0.18
N ASP A 65 10.08 -11.83 -0.01
CA ASP A 65 11.16 -11.63 0.96
C ASP A 65 11.56 -10.15 1.07
N ILE A 66 11.46 -9.38 -0.01
CA ILE A 66 11.76 -7.95 -0.02
C ILE A 66 10.55 -7.14 0.42
N LEU A 67 9.35 -7.50 -0.05
CA LEU A 67 8.14 -6.70 0.18
C LEU A 67 7.56 -6.83 1.58
N ASN A 68 7.64 -8.03 2.18
CA ASN A 68 6.90 -8.35 3.41
C ASN A 68 7.84 -8.46 4.63
N ARG A 69 8.93 -7.71 4.67
CA ARG A 69 9.84 -7.75 5.83
C ARG A 69 9.14 -7.12 7.04
N PRO A 70 9.10 -7.80 8.20
CA PRO A 70 8.51 -7.21 9.39
C PRO A 70 9.30 -5.97 9.81
N ILE A 71 8.59 -4.87 10.00
CA ILE A 71 9.14 -3.63 10.52
C ILE A 71 9.03 -3.67 12.05
N CYS A 72 10.13 -3.33 12.73
CA CYS A 72 10.23 -3.34 14.19
C CYS A 72 10.33 -1.94 14.81
N SER A 73 10.32 -0.89 14.00
CA SER A 73 10.33 0.51 14.43
C SER A 73 9.17 1.29 13.83
N VAL A 74 9.17 2.59 14.08
CA VAL A 74 8.36 3.56 13.35
C VAL A 74 8.78 3.53 11.87
N PRO A 75 7.82 3.48 10.91
CA PRO A 75 8.12 3.47 9.47
C PRO A 75 8.47 4.88 8.97
N GLY A 76 9.54 5.43 9.51
CA GLY A 76 10.06 6.75 9.21
C GLY A 76 10.84 6.83 7.91
N ALA A 77 11.70 7.85 7.76
CA ALA A 77 12.67 7.92 6.66
C ALA A 77 13.65 6.72 6.70
N THR A 78 13.96 6.27 7.90
CA THR A 78 14.62 4.98 8.16
C THR A 78 13.71 4.10 9.01
N MET A 79 13.93 2.79 8.95
CA MET A 79 13.20 1.81 9.74
C MET A 79 14.08 0.61 10.07
N ASP A 80 13.75 -0.02 11.20
CA ASP A 80 14.37 -1.26 11.65
C ASP A 80 13.60 -2.45 11.10
N LEU A 81 14.31 -3.42 10.55
CA LEU A 81 13.73 -4.63 9.97
C LEU A 81 14.15 -5.86 10.77
N LEU A 82 13.20 -6.76 11.03
CA LEU A 82 13.52 -8.08 11.54
C LEU A 82 14.19 -8.90 10.44
N GLU A 83 15.41 -9.33 10.70
CA GLU A 83 16.12 -10.21 9.78
C GLU A 83 15.44 -11.58 9.78
N ARG A 84 15.24 -12.09 8.58
CA ARG A 84 14.72 -13.43 8.34
C ARG A 84 15.53 -14.11 7.27
N THR A 85 15.54 -15.43 7.34
CA THR A 85 16.14 -16.29 6.32
C THR A 85 15.11 -17.29 5.84
N SER A 86 15.31 -17.80 4.63
CA SER A 86 14.49 -18.88 4.09
C SER A 86 15.40 -19.93 3.47
N HIS A 87 15.08 -21.19 3.74
CA HIS A 87 15.79 -22.35 3.22
C HIS A 87 14.97 -23.11 2.17
N ASP A 88 13.78 -22.61 1.83
CA ASP A 88 12.79 -23.31 1.02
C ASP A 88 12.24 -22.42 -0.11
N TYR A 89 13.07 -21.57 -0.71
CA TYR A 89 12.68 -20.65 -1.78
C TYR A 89 11.64 -19.61 -1.37
N ASN A 90 11.77 -19.07 -0.16
CA ASN A 90 10.84 -18.11 0.43
C ASN A 90 9.44 -18.72 0.55
N TRP A 91 9.27 -19.99 0.92
CA TRP A 91 7.95 -20.58 1.22
C TRP A 91 7.62 -20.47 2.71
N THR A 92 8.64 -20.60 3.54
CA THR A 92 8.64 -20.29 4.97
C THR A 92 9.79 -19.35 5.29
N PHE A 93 9.70 -18.70 6.44
CA PHE A 93 10.73 -17.79 6.93
C PHE A 93 11.03 -18.10 8.38
N GLU A 94 12.32 -18.17 8.69
CA GLU A 94 12.82 -18.27 10.05
C GLU A 94 13.38 -16.91 10.46
N TYR A 95 12.90 -16.38 11.58
CA TYR A 95 13.41 -15.14 12.15
C TYR A 95 14.72 -15.42 12.88
N THR A 96 15.78 -14.68 12.54
CA THR A 96 17.10 -14.87 13.15
C THR A 96 17.19 -14.25 14.54
N GLY A 97 16.18 -13.45 14.93
CA GLY A 97 16.21 -12.63 16.15
C GLY A 97 17.07 -11.38 16.02
N ARG A 98 17.80 -11.21 14.91
CA ARG A 98 18.60 -10.02 14.64
C ARG A 98 17.74 -8.93 14.03
N ILE A 99 17.99 -7.69 14.47
CA ILE A 99 17.37 -6.49 13.90
C ILE A 99 18.40 -5.79 13.02
N VAL A 100 18.06 -5.56 11.77
CA VAL A 100 18.81 -4.69 10.87
C VAL A 100 18.30 -3.28 11.10
N ARG A 101 19.16 -2.41 11.64
CA ARG A 101 18.78 -1.05 12.02
C ARG A 101 19.02 -0.05 10.90
N ASP A 102 18.31 1.07 10.98
CA ASP A 102 18.54 2.26 10.15
C ASP A 102 18.46 1.99 8.63
N VAL A 103 17.56 1.09 8.21
CA VAL A 103 17.35 0.78 6.79
C VAL A 103 16.54 1.89 6.15
N ILE A 104 16.97 2.36 4.98
CA ILE A 104 16.27 3.43 4.25
C ILE A 104 14.89 2.93 3.79
N ASN A 105 13.85 3.69 4.12
CA ASN A 105 12.48 3.39 3.72
C ASN A 105 12.20 3.90 2.30
N LEU A 106 12.40 3.02 1.31
CA LEU A 106 12.04 3.27 -0.09
C LEU A 106 10.66 2.72 -0.47
N GLY A 107 9.96 2.09 0.47
CA GLY A 107 8.70 1.39 0.22
C GLY A 107 7.46 2.24 0.49
N SER A 108 7.61 3.40 1.13
CA SER A 108 6.49 4.26 1.51
C SER A 108 6.60 5.65 0.92
N TYR A 109 5.45 6.29 0.70
CA TYR A 109 5.36 7.68 0.27
C TYR A 109 5.51 8.66 1.45
N ASN A 110 6.23 8.29 2.51
CA ASN A 110 6.38 9.08 3.73
C ASN A 110 7.44 10.19 3.61
N TYR A 111 7.48 10.91 2.50
CA TYR A 111 8.48 11.96 2.25
C TYR A 111 8.36 13.17 3.19
N LEU A 112 7.16 13.38 3.73
CA LEU A 112 6.85 14.51 4.62
C LEU A 112 6.93 14.14 6.11
N GLY A 113 7.32 12.90 6.44
CA GLY A 113 7.48 12.47 7.83
C GLY A 113 6.16 12.33 8.61
N PHE A 114 5.03 12.17 7.92
CA PHE A 114 3.72 11.99 8.57
C PHE A 114 3.59 10.69 9.36
N ALA A 115 4.36 9.65 9.00
CA ALA A 115 4.36 8.39 9.73
C ALA A 115 5.38 8.35 10.88
N GLU A 116 6.10 9.43 11.14
CA GLU A 116 7.00 9.55 12.29
C GLU A 116 6.21 9.68 13.59
N ASN A 117 6.75 9.20 14.70
CA ASN A 117 6.14 9.34 16.04
C ASN A 117 6.64 10.58 16.80
N THR A 118 7.58 11.31 16.22
CA THR A 118 8.18 12.53 16.78
C THR A 118 8.41 13.54 15.66
N GLY A 119 8.59 14.81 16.03
CA GLY A 119 8.86 15.88 15.08
C GLY A 119 7.60 16.65 14.68
N PRO A 120 7.73 17.62 13.77
CA PRO A 120 6.76 18.69 13.61
C PRO A 120 5.35 18.20 13.27
N CYS A 121 5.22 17.13 12.48
CA CYS A 121 3.93 16.55 12.13
C CYS A 121 3.27 15.84 13.32
N ALA A 122 4.01 14.99 14.03
CA ALA A 122 3.51 14.26 15.19
C ALA A 122 3.16 15.22 16.35
N ASP A 123 4.03 16.20 16.59
CA ASP A 123 3.84 17.21 17.64
C ASP A 123 2.62 18.09 17.34
N ALA A 124 2.49 18.57 16.09
CA ALA A 124 1.31 19.33 15.68
C ALA A 124 0.03 18.50 15.79
N ALA A 125 0.04 17.24 15.36
CA ALA A 125 -1.12 16.37 15.50
C ALA A 125 -1.50 16.16 16.97
N ALA A 126 -0.53 15.94 17.85
CA ALA A 126 -0.75 15.77 19.28
C ALA A 126 -1.33 17.05 19.93
N GLU A 127 -0.77 18.22 19.63
CA GLU A 127 -1.23 19.49 20.18
C GLU A 127 -2.65 19.86 19.72
N ILE A 128 -2.95 19.66 18.44
CA ILE A 128 -4.31 19.88 17.93
C ILE A 128 -5.29 18.90 18.56
N THR A 129 -4.92 17.64 18.70
CA THR A 129 -5.77 16.63 19.35
C THR A 129 -6.06 17.00 20.81
N LYS A 130 -5.07 17.51 21.56
CA LYS A 130 -5.29 18.00 22.93
C LYS A 130 -6.23 19.21 22.96
N LYS A 131 -6.10 20.14 22.00
CA LYS A 131 -6.90 21.37 21.96
C LYS A 131 -8.38 21.12 21.61
N TYR A 132 -8.67 20.29 20.61
CA TYR A 132 -10.03 20.06 20.11
C TYR A 132 -10.65 18.74 20.62
N GLY A 133 -9.85 17.88 21.24
CA GLY A 133 -10.26 16.53 21.64
C GLY A 133 -10.32 15.55 20.47
N VAL A 134 -10.66 14.30 20.78
CA VAL A 134 -10.81 13.21 19.78
C VAL A 134 -12.23 13.10 19.23
N GLY A 135 -13.19 13.86 19.80
CA GLY A 135 -14.60 13.81 19.43
C GLY A 135 -14.95 14.55 18.14
N VAL A 136 -14.01 15.27 17.54
CA VAL A 136 -14.22 16.10 16.33
C VAL A 136 -14.15 15.32 15.00
N ALA A 137 -14.25 14.00 15.04
CA ALA A 137 -14.10 13.11 13.88
C ALA A 137 -15.42 12.89 13.09
N SER A 138 -16.19 13.95 12.87
CA SER A 138 -17.47 13.89 12.13
C SER A 138 -17.46 14.85 10.94
N THR A 139 -18.43 14.69 10.04
CA THR A 139 -18.53 15.51 8.83
C THR A 139 -18.98 16.94 9.15
N ARG A 140 -18.66 17.89 8.26
CA ARG A 140 -19.12 19.28 8.40
C ARG A 140 -20.64 19.41 8.44
N GLN A 141 -21.37 18.46 7.86
CA GLN A 141 -22.83 18.47 7.86
C GLN A 141 -23.40 18.16 9.25
N GLU A 142 -22.72 17.29 10.01
CA GLU A 142 -23.20 16.83 11.32
C GLU A 142 -22.67 17.70 12.46
N MET A 143 -21.38 18.03 12.43
CA MET A 143 -20.70 18.69 13.56
C MET A 143 -20.38 20.17 13.29
N GLY A 144 -20.67 20.65 12.08
CA GLY A 144 -20.42 22.03 11.68
C GLY A 144 -18.99 22.29 11.20
N ASN A 145 -18.67 23.57 11.02
CA ASN A 145 -17.37 24.01 10.51
C ASN A 145 -16.42 24.35 11.66
N LEU A 146 -15.10 24.14 11.45
CA LEU A 146 -14.05 24.46 12.44
C LEU A 146 -13.12 25.51 11.85
N ASP A 147 -12.45 26.27 12.71
CA ASP A 147 -11.40 27.22 12.32
C ASP A 147 -10.29 26.55 11.48
N ARG A 148 -9.92 25.31 11.81
CA ARG A 148 -8.94 24.51 11.05
C ARG A 148 -9.37 24.16 9.63
N HIS A 149 -10.67 23.99 9.40
CA HIS A 149 -11.19 23.78 8.06
C HIS A 149 -10.96 25.03 7.18
N GLU A 150 -11.28 26.21 7.72
CA GLU A 150 -11.08 27.47 6.99
C GLU A 150 -9.60 27.77 6.76
N GLU A 151 -8.74 27.50 7.74
CA GLU A 151 -7.30 27.69 7.63
C GLU A 151 -6.71 26.83 6.49
N LEU A 152 -7.09 25.55 6.45
CA LEU A 152 -6.69 24.62 5.40
C LEU A 152 -7.16 25.10 4.02
N GLU A 153 -8.44 25.49 3.90
CA GLU A 153 -9.02 25.98 2.64
C GLU A 153 -8.35 27.26 2.14
N LYS A 154 -8.08 28.21 3.05
CA LYS A 154 -7.35 29.45 2.72
C LYS A 154 -5.91 29.13 2.29
N LEU A 155 -5.25 28.16 2.93
CA LEU A 155 -3.91 27.71 2.54
C LEU A 155 -3.90 27.09 1.15
N VAL A 156 -4.85 26.20 0.86
CA VAL A 156 -4.99 25.55 -0.45
C VAL A 156 -5.31 26.58 -1.54
N ALA A 157 -6.23 27.51 -1.28
CA ALA A 157 -6.58 28.57 -2.22
C ALA A 157 -5.36 29.44 -2.58
N ARG A 158 -4.56 29.84 -1.57
CA ARG A 158 -3.30 30.58 -1.80
C ARG A 158 -2.28 29.76 -2.58
N PHE A 159 -2.11 28.48 -2.26
CA PHE A 159 -1.18 27.59 -2.96
C PHE A 159 -1.53 27.42 -4.44
N LEU A 160 -2.82 27.29 -4.75
CA LEU A 160 -3.32 27.13 -6.12
C LEU A 160 -3.48 28.47 -6.87
N GLY A 161 -3.39 29.61 -6.19
CA GLY A 161 -3.61 30.93 -6.79
C GLY A 161 -5.06 31.21 -7.20
N VAL A 162 -6.03 30.64 -6.46
CA VAL A 162 -7.47 30.79 -6.72
C VAL A 162 -8.15 31.61 -5.62
N GLU A 163 -9.34 32.15 -5.90
CA GLU A 163 -10.11 32.97 -4.94
C GLU A 163 -10.54 32.18 -3.71
N ALA A 164 -11.01 30.95 -3.91
CA ALA A 164 -11.48 30.07 -2.84
C ALA A 164 -11.21 28.59 -3.18
N ALA A 165 -11.06 27.78 -2.14
CA ALA A 165 -10.94 26.33 -2.24
C ALA A 165 -11.82 25.68 -1.18
N MET A 166 -12.28 24.45 -1.46
CA MET A 166 -13.04 23.63 -0.52
C MET A 166 -12.38 22.26 -0.41
N THR A 167 -12.18 21.76 0.81
CA THR A 167 -11.52 20.48 1.05
C THR A 167 -12.50 19.39 1.47
N PHE A 168 -12.34 18.20 0.91
CA PHE A 168 -13.13 17.02 1.26
C PHE A 168 -12.20 15.86 1.64
N GLY A 169 -12.59 15.05 2.63
CA GLY A 169 -11.76 13.96 3.14
C GLY A 169 -11.57 12.78 2.19
N MET A 170 -12.33 12.70 1.10
CA MET A 170 -12.23 11.60 0.13
C MET A 170 -12.41 12.09 -1.31
N GLY A 171 -11.47 11.74 -2.18
CA GLY A 171 -11.49 12.12 -3.60
C GLY A 171 -12.71 11.57 -4.36
N PHE A 172 -13.11 10.32 -4.09
CA PHE A 172 -14.31 9.74 -4.70
C PHE A 172 -15.59 10.51 -4.34
N ALA A 173 -15.77 10.84 -3.06
CA ALA A 173 -16.92 11.62 -2.58
C ALA A 173 -17.01 13.00 -3.25
N THR A 174 -15.86 13.63 -3.53
CA THR A 174 -15.80 14.93 -4.21
C THR A 174 -16.42 14.86 -5.61
N ASN A 175 -16.00 13.88 -6.41
CA ASN A 175 -16.44 13.73 -7.79
C ASN A 175 -17.89 13.24 -7.89
N SER A 176 -18.28 12.30 -7.04
CA SER A 176 -19.57 11.62 -7.13
C SER A 176 -20.72 12.37 -6.45
N MET A 177 -20.44 13.22 -5.44
CA MET A 177 -21.49 13.89 -4.66
C MET A 177 -21.41 15.42 -4.74
N ASN A 178 -20.23 16.01 -4.50
CA ASN A 178 -20.11 17.46 -4.31
C ASN A 178 -20.14 18.25 -5.62
N ILE A 179 -19.39 17.83 -6.65
CA ILE A 179 -19.40 18.51 -7.96
C ILE A 179 -20.80 18.48 -8.60
N PRO A 180 -21.54 17.35 -8.61
CA PRO A 180 -22.90 17.33 -9.13
C PRO A 180 -23.88 18.23 -8.37
N ALA A 181 -23.71 18.40 -7.05
CA ALA A 181 -24.52 19.30 -6.23
C ALA A 181 -24.31 20.79 -6.63
N LEU A 182 -23.07 21.18 -6.93
CA LEU A 182 -22.74 22.54 -7.37
C LEU A 182 -23.16 22.83 -8.82
N THR A 183 -23.07 21.81 -9.69
CA THR A 183 -23.39 21.95 -11.12
C THR A 183 -24.87 21.70 -11.45
N GLY A 184 -25.70 21.42 -10.45
CA GLY A 184 -27.15 21.22 -10.59
C GLY A 184 -27.55 19.94 -11.34
N LYS A 185 -26.62 19.00 -11.57
CA LYS A 185 -26.89 17.71 -12.24
C LYS A 185 -27.31 16.59 -11.28
N LEU A 186 -27.29 16.82 -9.97
CA LEU A 186 -27.86 15.87 -9.03
C LEU A 186 -29.38 15.83 -9.25
N MET A 187 -29.86 14.66 -9.71
CA MET A 187 -31.23 14.40 -10.15
C MET A 187 -32.30 15.27 -9.50
N ARG A 188 -32.98 16.09 -10.33
CA ARG A 188 -34.36 16.46 -10.07
C ARG A 188 -35.13 15.16 -9.83
N ARG A 189 -35.51 14.90 -8.57
CA ARG A 189 -36.66 14.03 -8.29
C ARG A 189 -37.93 14.73 -8.75
#